data_AF-A0A158NS05-F1
#
_entry.id   AF-A0A158NS05-F1
#
_cell.length_a   1.000
_cell.length_b   1.000
_cell.length_c   1.000
_cell.angle_alpha   90.00
_cell.angle_beta   90.00
_cell.angle_gamma   90.00
#
_symmetry.space_group_name_H-M   'P 1'
#
loop_
_entity.id
_entity.type
_entity.pdbx_description
1 polymer ?
#
loop_
_entity_poly.entity_id
_entity_poly.type
_entity_poly.pdbx_seq_one_letter_code
_entity_poly.pdbx_strand_id
1 'polypeptide(L)'
;MNTFLYCGAGEIITEQSNAVYRAVCDLEWYKLKSSKARNLIMLMIRAKYPFYITAGKIFPLTMATFCNILKSSIGYISFLLTKHG
;
A
#
# COMPACT_ATOMS: atom_id res chain seq x y z
N MET A 1 -0.25 19.32 1.45
CA MET A 1 0.70 18.87 2.48
C MET A 1 0.21 17.61 3.22
N ASN A 2 -0.93 17.66 3.92
CA ASN A 2 -1.43 16.52 4.72
C ASN A 2 -1.63 15.23 3.90
N THR A 3 -2.31 15.31 2.75
CA THR A 3 -2.53 14.14 1.88
C THR A 3 -1.22 13.47 1.44
N PHE A 4 -0.18 14.26 1.17
CA PHE A 4 1.14 13.74 0.82
C PHE A 4 1.78 12.97 1.98
N LEU A 5 1.71 13.52 3.20
CA LEU A 5 2.22 12.84 4.40
C LEU A 5 1.51 11.51 4.64
N TYR A 6 0.18 11.48 4.52
CA TYR A 6 -0.61 10.27 4.70
C TYR A 6 -0.34 9.21 3.62
N CYS A 7 -0.28 9.61 2.35
CA CYS A 7 0.05 8.71 1.25
C CYS A 7 1.50 8.20 1.33
N GLY A 8 2.44 9.04 1.77
CA GLY A 8 3.83 8.63 1.99
C GLY A 8 3.96 7.62 3.13
N ALA A 9 3.33 7.87 4.27
CA ALA A 9 3.32 6.93 5.38
C ALA A 9 2.62 5.61 5.02
N GLY A 10 1.50 5.68 4.28
CA GLY A 10 0.79 4.50 3.79
C GLY A 10 1.64 3.66 2.84
N GLU A 11 2.37 4.30 1.92
CA GLU A 11 3.31 3.63 1.01
C GLU A 11 4.39 2.87 1.77
N ILE A 12 5.06 3.52 2.75
CA ILE A 12 6.11 2.89 3.56
C ILE A 12 5.55 1.66 4.30
N ILE A 13 4.37 1.78 4.90
CA ILE A 13 3.76 0.67 5.64
C ILE A 13 3.42 -0.51 4.70
N THR A 14 2.87 -0.22 3.52
CA THR A 14 2.58 -1.24 2.51
C THR A 14 3.86 -1.91 2.01
N GLU A 15 4.94 -1.15 1.80
CA GLU A 15 6.24 -1.69 1.37
C GLU A 15 6.84 -2.62 2.43
N GLN A 16 6.84 -2.19 3.70
CA GLN A 16 7.34 -3.00 4.81
C GLN A 16 6.50 -4.29 5.00
N SER A 17 5.17 -4.18 4.87
CA SER A 17 4.28 -5.35 4.90
C SER A 17 4.66 -6.36 3.81
N ASN A 18 4.95 -5.89 2.59
CA ASN A 18 5.38 -6.75 1.50
C ASN A 18 6.76 -7.35 1.73
N ALA A 19 7.70 -6.59 2.32
CA ALA A 19 9.03 -7.09 2.66
C ALA A 19 8.96 -8.24 3.68
N VAL A 20 8.12 -8.11 4.71
CA VAL A 20 7.86 -9.19 5.68
C VAL A 20 7.28 -10.41 4.99
N TYR A 21 6.29 -10.24 4.10
CA TYR A 21 5.72 -11.36 3.36
C TYR A 21 6.79 -12.12 2.55
N ARG A 22 7.64 -11.39 1.80
CA ARG A 22 8.74 -11.98 1.02
C ARG A 22 9.72 -12.75 1.90
N ALA A 23 10.19 -12.13 2.98
CA ALA A 23 11.14 -12.75 3.90
C ALA A 23 10.60 -14.05 4.52
N VAL A 24 9.30 -14.08 4.81
CA VAL A 24 8.62 -15.24 5.36
C VAL A 24 8.48 -16.34 4.32
N CYS A 25 8.14 -16.00 3.07
CA CYS A 25 8.05 -16.92 1.94
C CYS A 25 9.40 -17.55 1.56
N ASP A 26 10.49 -16.79 1.64
CA ASP A 26 11.84 -17.27 1.35
C ASP A 26 12.44 -18.15 2.47
N LEU A 27 11.83 -18.15 3.66
CA LEU A 27 12.26 -19.00 4.75
C LEU A 27 11.97 -20.47 4.42
N GLU A 28 12.92 -21.37 4.71
CA GLU A 28 12.74 -22.82 4.60
C GLU A 28 11.82 -23.36 5.72
N TRP A 29 10.57 -22.90 5.74
CA TRP A 29 9.58 -23.13 6.78
C TRP A 29 9.31 -24.62 7.03
N TYR A 30 9.53 -25.46 6.02
CA TYR A 30 9.38 -26.92 6.09
C TYR A 30 10.49 -27.60 6.91
N LYS A 31 11.63 -26.93 7.15
CA LYS A 31 12.70 -27.40 8.04
C LYS A 31 12.51 -26.97 9.50
N LEU A 32 11.54 -26.10 9.79
CA LEU A 32 11.25 -25.65 11.15
C LEU A 32 10.45 -26.69 11.93
N LYS A 33 10.57 -26.65 13.26
CA LYS A 33 9.69 -27.40 14.16
C LYS A 33 8.22 -27.09 13.84
N SER A 34 7.35 -28.10 13.87
CA SER A 34 5.94 -28.01 13.49
C SER A 34 5.18 -26.83 14.11
N SER A 35 5.46 -26.47 15.37
CA SER A 35 4.87 -25.32 16.04
C SER A 35 5.26 -23.98 15.41
N LYS A 36 6.53 -23.80 15.04
CA LYS A 36 7.03 -22.59 14.37
C LYS A 36 6.54 -22.52 12.93
N ALA A 37 6.55 -23.64 12.21
CA ALA A 37 6.04 -23.73 10.84
C ALA A 37 4.55 -23.32 10.77
N ARG A 38 3.72 -23.80 11.71
CA ARG A 38 2.30 -23.42 11.80
C ARG A 38 2.09 -21.92 11.99
N ASN A 39 2.87 -21.29 12.87
CA ASN A 39 2.82 -19.85 13.09
C ASN A 39 3.24 -19.07 11.83
N LEU A 40 4.26 -19.55 11.13
CA LEU A 40 4.72 -18.94 9.89
C LEU A 40 3.67 -19.01 8.78
N ILE A 41 3.00 -20.16 8.61
CA ILE A 41 1.91 -20.33 7.64
C ILE A 41 0.77 -19.36 7.95
N MET A 42 0.42 -19.19 9.23
CA MET A 42 -0.59 -18.23 9.64
C MET A 42 -0.18 -16.79 9.30
N LEU A 43 1.09 -16.44 9.52
CA LEU A 43 1.65 -15.14 9.15
C LEU A 43 1.64 -14.92 7.62
N MET A 44 2.01 -15.93 6.83
CA MET A 44 1.95 -15.89 5.36
C MET A 44 0.53 -15.62 4.87
N ILE A 45 -0.47 -16.33 5.41
CA ILE A 45 -1.87 -16.15 5.01
C ILE A 45 -2.34 -14.71 5.31
N ARG A 46 -1.91 -14.15 6.45
CA ARG A 46 -2.25 -12.77 6.83
C ARG A 46 -1.53 -11.73 5.98
N ALA A 47 -0.24 -11.94 5.72
CA ALA A 47 0.60 -11.02 4.96
C ALA A 47 0.38 -11.12 3.44
N LYS A 48 -0.24 -12.21 2.95
CA LYS A 48 -0.66 -12.38 1.55
C LYS A 48 -1.58 -11.26 1.07
N TYR A 49 -2.35 -10.66 1.98
CA TYR A 49 -3.11 -9.45 1.70
C TYR A 49 -2.28 -8.26 2.17
N PRO A 50 -1.64 -7.51 1.25
CA PRO A 50 -0.82 -6.37 1.64
C PRO A 50 -1.67 -5.42 2.48
N PHE A 51 -1.10 -4.94 3.58
CA PHE A 51 -1.80 -4.00 4.44
C PHE A 51 -1.84 -2.63 3.74
N TYR A 52 -2.92 -2.40 3.00
CA TYR A 52 -3.22 -1.09 2.42
C TYR A 52 -3.97 -0.27 3.46
N ILE A 53 -3.37 0.83 3.90
CA ILE A 53 -4.11 1.83 4.65
C ILE A 53 -5.05 2.51 3.64
N THR A 54 -6.35 2.49 3.91
CA THR A 54 -7.35 3.09 3.01
C THR A 54 -7.96 4.33 3.64
N ALA A 55 -8.15 5.38 2.84
CA ALA A 55 -8.97 6.53 3.21
C ALA A 55 -10.44 6.15 3.10
N GLY A 56 -11.14 6.12 4.23
CA GLY A 56 -12.59 5.84 4.27
C GLY A 56 -13.01 4.48 3.71
N LYS A 57 -12.09 3.51 3.57
CA LYS A 57 -12.27 2.24 2.83
C LYS A 57 -12.51 2.37 1.33
N ILE A 58 -12.27 3.53 0.74
CA ILE A 58 -12.56 3.79 -0.68
C ILE A 58 -11.27 3.77 -1.51
N PHE A 59 -10.22 4.45 -1.04
CA PHE A 59 -8.96 4.58 -1.79
C PHE A 59 -7.76 4.19 -0.95
N PRO A 60 -6.79 3.44 -1.50
CA PRO A 60 -5.53 3.16 -0.80
C PRO A 60 -4.69 4.45 -0.69
N LEU A 61 -4.13 4.70 0.48
CA LEU A 61 -3.21 5.79 0.78
C LEU A 61 -1.82 5.43 0.24
N THR A 62 -1.67 5.52 -1.08
CA THR A 62 -0.41 5.30 -1.78
C THR A 62 0.02 6.56 -2.50
N MET A 63 1.29 6.63 -2.87
CA MET A 63 1.81 7.73 -3.67
C MET A 63 1.15 7.77 -5.06
N ALA A 64 0.78 6.59 -5.60
CA ALA A 64 0.02 6.48 -6.83
C ALA A 64 -1.35 7.20 -6.74
N THR A 65 -2.10 7.00 -5.65
CA THR A 65 -3.37 7.71 -5.42
C THR A 65 -3.16 9.22 -5.31
N PHE A 66 -2.11 9.66 -4.61
CA PHE A 66 -1.78 11.09 -4.53
C PHE A 66 -1.50 11.71 -5.90
N CYS A 67 -0.68 11.04 -6.73
CA CYS A 67 -0.40 11.48 -8.09
C CYS A 67 -1.67 11.54 -8.95
N ASN A 68 -2.59 10.58 -8.79
CA ASN A 68 -3.87 10.60 -9.50
C ASN A 68 -4.75 11.80 -9.09
N ILE A 69 -4.78 12.13 -7.79
CA ILE A 69 -5.49 13.33 -7.31
C ILE A 69 -4.91 14.59 -7.97
N LEU A 70 -3.58 14.73 -7.97
CA LEU A 70 -2.91 15.89 -8.59
C LEU A 70 -3.20 15.99 -10.09
N LYS A 71 -3.11 14.88 -10.82
CA LYS A 71 -3.41 14.85 -12.27
C LYS A 71 -4.84 15.30 -12.55
N SER A 72 -5.82 14.79 -11.80
CA SER A 72 -7.22 15.19 -11.96
C SER A 72 -7.46 16.65 -11.63
N SER A 73 -6.84 17.18 -10.56
CA SER A 73 -6.93 18.61 -10.21
C SER A 73 -6.35 19.51 -11.30
N ILE A 74 -5.16 19.18 -11.81
CA ILE A 74 -4.51 19.94 -12.89
C ILE A 74 -5.34 19.86 -14.17
N GLY A 75 -5.87 18.68 -14.51
CA GLY A 75 -6.74 18.48 -15.66
C GLY A 75 -8.02 19.35 -15.59
N TYR A 76 -8.63 19.42 -14.40
CA TYR A 76 -9.79 20.27 -14.17
C TYR A 76 -9.46 21.76 -14.30
N ILE A 77 -8.36 22.21 -13.71
CA ILE A 77 -7.88 23.60 -13.86
C ILE A 77 -7.60 23.91 -15.32
N SER A 78 -6.96 23.02 -16.05
CA SER A 78 -6.65 23.20 -17.49
C SER A 78 -7.92 23.33 -18.31
N PHE A 79 -8.92 22.47 -18.06
CA PHE A 79 -10.22 22.57 -18.72
C PHE A 79 -10.92 23.90 -18.44
N LEU A 80 -10.91 24.35 -17.18
CA LEU A 80 -11.50 25.64 -16.80
C LEU A 80 -10.77 26.82 -17.46
N LEU A 81 -9.44 26.80 -17.50
CA LEU A 81 -8.64 27.84 -18.14
C LEU A 81 -8.94 27.95 -19.64
N THR A 82 -9.05 26.82 -20.35
CA THR A 82 -9.40 26.78 -21.77
C THR A 82 -10.82 27.27 -22.05
N LYS A 83 -11.74 27.16 -21.08
CA LYS A 83 -13.13 27.60 -21.26
C LYS A 83 -13.36 29.06 -20.91
N HIS A 84 -12.44 29.68 -20.18
CA HIS A 84 -12.55 31.05 -19.67
C HIS A 84 -11.62 32.06 -20.38
N GLY A 85 -10.82 31.61 -21.34
CA GLY A 85 -10.03 32.42 -22.29
C GLY A 85 -10.57 32.28 -23.70
#